data_AF-A0A452Z046-F1
#
_entry.id   AF-A0A452Z046-F1
#
_cell.length_a   1.000
_cell.length_b   1.000
_cell.length_c   1.000
_cell.angle_alpha   90.00
_cell.angle_beta   90.00
_cell.angle_gamma   90.00
#
_symmetry.space_group_name_H-M   'P 1'
#
loop_
_entity.id
_entity.type
_entity.pdbx_description
1 polymer ?
#
loop_
_entity_poly.entity_id
_entity_poly.type
_entity_poly.pdbx_seq_one_letter_code
_entity_poly.pdbx_strand_id
1 'polypeptide(L)'
;MRLSWALVHSKQTDDVNRGIGMIEASLDKTTSPLQTREKLYLLAVGHYRNGNYVRSRQLADRCLELMQVAMYCELVVTHHLICLCNNQLVLFLCWFAG
;
A
#
# COMPACT_ATOMS: atom_id res chain seq x y z
N MET A 1 -5.60 -9.88 -8.22
CA MET A 1 -4.82 -8.81 -7.55
C MET A 1 -3.66 -8.24 -8.37
N ARG A 2 -3.09 -8.94 -9.38
CA ARG A 2 -1.95 -8.41 -10.17
C ARG A 2 -2.24 -7.13 -10.96
N LEU A 3 -3.42 -7.01 -11.57
CA LEU A 3 -3.79 -5.83 -12.37
C LEU A 3 -3.95 -4.57 -11.49
N SER A 4 -4.68 -4.67 -10.39
CA SER A 4 -4.84 -3.56 -9.44
C SER A 4 -3.51 -3.12 -8.83
N TRP A 5 -2.59 -4.05 -8.57
CA TRP A 5 -1.22 -3.73 -8.15
C TRP A 5 -0.48 -2.89 -9.18
N ALA A 6 -0.50 -3.28 -10.46
CA ALA A 6 0.19 -2.52 -11.52
C ALA A 6 -0.41 -1.11 -11.69
N LEU A 7 -1.74 -1.00 -11.60
CA LEU A 7 -2.47 0.25 -11.73
C LEU A 7 -2.11 1.25 -10.61
N VAL A 8 -2.11 0.83 -9.34
CA VAL A 8 -1.74 1.73 -8.23
C VAL A 8 -0.27 2.13 -8.24
N HIS A 9 0.59 1.48 -9.03
CA HIS A 9 1.99 1.86 -9.24
C HIS A 9 2.26 2.58 -10.58
N SER A 10 1.25 2.79 -11.44
CA SER A 10 1.39 3.49 -12.72
C SER A 10 1.64 4.99 -12.56
N LYS A 11 2.48 5.61 -13.38
CA LYS A 11 2.73 7.07 -13.35
C LYS A 11 1.49 7.93 -13.67
N GLN A 12 0.49 7.35 -14.33
CA GLN A 12 -0.74 8.05 -14.66
C GLN A 12 -1.72 8.02 -13.49
N THR A 13 -2.24 9.19 -13.11
CA THR A 13 -3.22 9.34 -12.03
C THR A 13 -4.53 8.61 -12.31
N ASP A 14 -4.96 8.55 -13.58
CA ASP A 14 -6.16 7.80 -13.98
C ASP A 14 -6.03 6.30 -13.72
N ASP A 15 -4.87 5.72 -14.02
CA ASP A 15 -4.57 4.32 -13.70
C ASP A 15 -4.59 4.08 -12.19
N VAL A 16 -4.01 5.00 -11.41
CA VAL A 16 -4.01 4.92 -9.95
C VAL A 16 -5.44 4.94 -9.40
N ASN A 17 -6.27 5.87 -9.86
CA ASN A 17 -7.68 5.97 -9.45
C ASN A 17 -8.47 4.71 -9.83
N ARG A 18 -8.22 4.17 -11.03
CA ARG A 18 -8.83 2.91 -11.47
C ARG A 18 -8.38 1.74 -10.60
N GLY A 19 -7.10 1.70 -10.23
CA GLY A 19 -6.53 0.73 -9.30
C GLY A 19 -7.18 0.78 -7.92
N ILE A 20 -7.34 1.98 -7.35
CA ILE A 20 -8.03 2.22 -6.07
C ILE A 20 -9.45 1.67 -6.14
N GLY A 21 -10.25 2.08 -7.14
CA GLY A 21 -11.64 1.65 -7.25
C GLY A 21 -11.78 0.13 -7.41
N MET A 22 -10.87 -0.52 -8.15
CA MET A 22 -10.84 -1.98 -8.26
C MET A 22 -10.53 -2.67 -6.93
N ILE A 23 -9.64 -2.10 -6.11
CA ILE A 23 -9.29 -2.67 -4.80
C ILE A 23 -10.46 -2.47 -3.83
N GLU A 24 -11.06 -1.28 -3.76
CA GLU A 24 -12.23 -0.99 -2.92
C GLU A 24 -13.40 -1.93 -3.25
N ALA A 25 -13.75 -2.10 -4.52
CA ALA A 25 -14.82 -3.01 -4.94
C ALA A 25 -14.53 -4.49 -4.62
N SER A 26 -13.26 -4.85 -4.44
CA SER A 26 -12.85 -6.19 -4.06
C SER A 26 -12.72 -6.38 -2.55
N LEU A 27 -12.67 -5.30 -1.76
CA LEU A 27 -12.41 -5.33 -0.32
C LEU A 27 -13.54 -6.05 0.41
N ASP A 28 -14.79 -5.73 0.08
CA ASP A 28 -16.00 -6.33 0.67
C ASP A 28 -16.13 -7.84 0.39
N LYS A 29 -15.50 -8.33 -0.67
CA LYS A 29 -15.53 -9.75 -1.07
C LYS A 29 -14.45 -10.59 -0.40
N THR A 30 -13.66 -10.00 0.50
CA THR A 30 -12.49 -10.65 1.09
C THR A 30 -12.84 -11.30 2.41
N THR A 31 -12.69 -12.62 2.47
CA THR A 31 -12.96 -13.41 3.68
C THR A 31 -11.72 -13.73 4.50
N SER A 32 -10.52 -13.54 3.93
CA SER A 32 -9.26 -13.85 4.62
C SER A 32 -8.55 -12.58 5.14
N PRO A 33 -8.12 -12.56 6.42
CA PRO A 33 -7.47 -11.39 7.02
C PRO A 33 -6.15 -11.02 6.32
N LEU A 34 -5.42 -12.00 5.77
CA LEU A 34 -4.20 -11.76 4.97
C LEU A 34 -4.48 -10.99 3.67
N GLN A 35 -5.51 -11.39 2.91
CA GLN A 35 -5.87 -10.69 1.68
C GLN A 35 -6.45 -9.30 1.96
N THR A 36 -7.17 -9.13 3.08
CA THR A 36 -7.65 -7.81 3.52
C THR A 36 -6.47 -6.90 3.82
N ARG A 37 -5.44 -7.41 4.47
CA ARG A 37 -4.19 -6.66 4.74
C ARG A 37 -3.50 -6.22 3.45
N GLU A 38 -3.32 -7.13 2.48
CA GLU A 38 -2.72 -6.80 1.19
C GLU A 38 -3.52 -5.73 0.43
N LYS A 39 -4.85 -5.81 0.49
CA LYS A 39 -5.73 -4.81 -0.15
C LYS A 39 -5.64 -3.45 0.52
N LEU A 40 -5.67 -3.40 1.85
CA LEU A 40 -5.53 -2.16 2.63
C LEU A 40 -4.18 -1.48 2.35
N TYR A 41 -3.10 -2.27 2.28
CA TYR A 41 -1.78 -1.78 1.91
C TYR A 41 -1.78 -1.14 0.50
N LEU A 42 -2.32 -1.83 -0.50
CA LEU A 42 -2.37 -1.29 -1.88
C LEU A 42 -3.27 -0.06 -2.00
N LEU A 43 -4.33 -0.01 -1.20
CA LEU A 43 -5.19 1.16 -1.06
C LEU A 43 -4.44 2.36 -0.49
N ALA A 44 -3.63 2.14 0.55
CA ALA A 44 -2.76 3.17 1.12
C ALA A 44 -1.78 3.72 0.07
N VAL A 45 -1.11 2.84 -0.70
CA VAL A 45 -0.22 3.24 -1.80
C VAL A 45 -0.96 4.06 -2.85
N GLY A 46 -2.15 3.62 -3.28
CA GLY A 46 -2.96 4.36 -4.26
C GLY A 46 -3.31 5.76 -3.78
N HIS A 47 -3.80 5.89 -2.54
CA HIS A 47 -4.15 7.20 -1.97
C HIS A 47 -2.95 8.11 -1.77
N TYR A 48 -1.79 7.57 -1.38
CA TYR A 48 -0.54 8.33 -1.28
C TYR A 48 -0.15 8.95 -2.62
N ARG A 49 -0.24 8.16 -3.70
CA ARG A 49 0.11 8.61 -5.06
C ARG A 49 -0.92 9.58 -5.65
N ASN A 50 -2.15 9.53 -5.17
CA ASN A 50 -3.19 10.51 -5.50
C ASN A 50 -3.10 11.80 -4.64
N GLY A 51 -2.11 11.92 -3.73
CA GLY A 51 -1.94 13.08 -2.85
C GLY A 51 -2.80 13.07 -1.57
N ASN A 52 -3.60 12.02 -1.34
CA ASN A 52 -4.47 11.88 -0.17
C ASN A 52 -3.72 11.23 1.00
N TYR A 53 -2.73 11.95 1.55
CA TYR A 53 -1.85 11.45 2.61
C TYR A 53 -2.59 11.06 3.90
N VAL A 54 -3.63 11.81 4.27
CA VAL A 54 -4.45 11.53 5.47
C VAL A 54 -5.11 10.16 5.36
N ARG A 55 -5.76 9.89 4.21
CA ARG A 55 -6.44 8.62 3.95
C ARG A 55 -5.44 7.47 3.81
N SER A 56 -4.30 7.72 3.16
CA SER A 56 -3.20 6.76 3.10
C SER A 56 -2.72 6.35 4.49
N ARG A 57 -2.53 7.29 5.42
CA ARG A 57 -2.10 7.00 6.79
C ARG A 57 -3.13 6.16 7.54
N GLN A 58 -4.40 6.55 7.50
CA GLN A 58 -5.49 5.78 8.14
C GLN A 58 -5.56 4.33 7.65
N LEU A 59 -5.38 4.12 6.34
CA LEU A 59 -5.36 2.78 5.75
C LEU A 59 -4.13 1.97 6.16
N ALA A 60 -2.98 2.63 6.28
CA ALA A 60 -1.76 2.02 6.80
C ALA A 60 -1.93 1.64 8.28
N ASP A 61 -2.49 2.52 9.11
CA ASP A 61 -2.75 2.25 10.53
C ASP A 61 -3.69 1.06 10.69
N ARG A 62 -4.76 0.99 9.89
CA ARG A 62 -5.68 -0.17 9.86
C ARG A 62 -5.00 -1.45 9.40
N CYS A 63 -4.05 -1.35 8.46
CA CYS A 63 -3.22 -2.48 8.04
C CYS A 63 -2.31 -2.96 9.17
N LEU A 64 -1.82 -2.04 10.01
CA LEU A 64 -0.98 -2.32 11.18
C LEU A 64 -1.79 -2.84 12.36
N GLU A 65 -3.02 -2.41 12.58
CA GLU A 65 -3.90 -3.00 13.61
C GLU A 65 -4.12 -4.50 13.37
N LEU A 66 -4.14 -4.93 12.10
CA LEU A 66 -4.21 -6.34 11.71
C LEU A 66 -2.88 -7.10 11.86
N MET A 67 -1.77 -6.39 12.02
CA MET A 67 -0.42 -6.92 12.14
C MET A 67 0.03 -6.66 13.58
N GLN A 68 0.01 -7.67 14.46
CA GLN A 68 0.23 -7.53 15.92
C GLN A 68 1.62 -7.01 16.37
N VAL A 69 2.29 -6.15 15.59
CA VAL A 69 3.65 -5.64 15.81
C VAL A 69 3.65 -4.11 15.57
N ALA A 70 3.12 -3.35 16.53
CA ALA A 70 2.93 -1.90 16.40
C ALA A 70 4.23 -1.06 16.46
N MET A 71 5.37 -1.62 16.85
CA MET A 71 6.54 -0.81 17.25
C MET A 71 7.59 -0.56 16.15
N TYR A 72 7.66 -1.39 15.10
CA TYR A 72 8.70 -1.29 14.06
C TYR A 72 8.19 -0.69 12.72
N CYS A 73 6.89 -0.42 12.60
CA CYS A 73 6.26 -0.29 11.29
C CYS A 73 6.04 1.13 10.77
N GLU A 74 5.91 2.17 11.62
CA GLU A 74 5.74 3.54 11.11
C GLU A 74 6.93 3.97 10.23
N LEU A 75 8.16 3.62 10.63
CA LEU A 75 9.36 3.87 9.82
C LEU A 75 9.42 2.99 8.57
N VAL A 76 9.07 1.70 8.68
CA VAL A 76 9.18 0.77 7.53
C VAL A 76 8.11 1.06 6.48
N VAL A 77 6.88 1.39 6.87
CA VAL A 77 5.80 1.69 5.91
C VAL A 77 6.04 3.02 5.23
N THR A 78 6.47 4.06 5.95
CA THR A 78 6.86 5.32 5.31
C THR A 78 8.06 5.12 4.38
N HIS A 79 9.10 4.39 4.80
CA HIS A 79 10.28 4.15 3.98
C HIS A 79 10.00 3.22 2.78
N HIS A 80 9.10 2.24 2.91
CA HIS A 80 8.68 1.34 1.82
C HIS A 80 7.78 2.07 0.82
N LEU A 81 6.84 2.91 1.26
CA LEU A 81 6.06 3.78 0.36
C LEU A 81 6.95 4.80 -0.37
N ILE A 82 7.94 5.38 0.31
CA ILE A 82 8.93 6.27 -0.31
C ILE A 82 9.78 5.52 -1.35
N CYS A 83 10.26 4.30 -1.04
CA CYS A 83 11.03 3.48 -1.99
C CYS A 83 10.20 3.01 -3.19
N LEU A 84 8.93 2.64 -2.99
CA LEU A 84 8.02 2.21 -4.05
C LEU A 84 7.62 3.36 -4.98
N CYS A 85 7.45 4.58 -4.45
CA CYS A 85 7.20 5.76 -5.28
C CYS A 85 8.41 6.20 -6.13
N ASN A 86 9.64 5.93 -5.67
CA ASN A 86 10.87 6.33 -6.38
C ASN A 86 11.38 5.31 -7.42
N ASN A 87 10.62 4.25 -7.69
CA ASN A 87 11.02 3.17 -8.63
C ASN A 87 12.38 2.53 -8.27
N GLN A 88 12.74 2.55 -6.98
CA GLN A 88 14.04 2.12 -6.48
C GLN A 88 13.86 0.93 -5.53
N LEU A 89 13.34 -0.16 -6.08
CA LEU A 89 13.21 -1.46 -5.43
C LEU A 89 14.55 -2.03 -4.93
N VAL A 90 15.68 -1.50 -5.39
CA VAL A 90 17.04 -1.98 -5.07
C VAL A 90 17.46 -1.63 -3.63
N LEU A 91 17.00 -0.51 -3.06
CA LEU A 91 17.45 -0.08 -1.72
C LEU A 91 16.75 -0.82 -0.57
N PHE A 92 15.57 -1.41 -0.81
CA PHE A 92 14.80 -2.07 0.24
C PHE A 92 15.44 -3.40 0.69
N LEU A 93 16.16 -4.08 -0.20
CA LEU A 93 16.94 -5.28 0.14
C LEU A 93 18.22 -4.94 0.93
N CYS A 94 18.84 -3.78 0.68
CA CYS A 94 20.07 -3.39 1.38
C CYS A 94 19.86 -3.01 2.84
N TRP A 95 18.65 -2.58 3.23
CA TRP A 95 18.39 -2.16 4.61
C TRP A 95 17.92 -3.30 5.53
N PHE A 96 17.47 -4.43 4.96
CA PHE A 96 17.09 -5.64 5.71
C PHE A 96 18.24 -6.67 5.83
N ALA A 97 19.32 -6.49 5.07
CA ALA A 97 20.47 -7.40 5.04
C ALA A 97 21.66 -6.93 5.90
N GLY A 98 21.42 -6.03 6.87
CA GLY A 98 22.42 -5.53 7.83
C GLY A 98 22.14 -6.01 9.24
#